data_AF-A0AAV1QD62-F1
#
_entry.id   AF-A0AAV1QD62-F1
#
_cell.length_a   1.000
_cell.length_b   1.000
_cell.length_c   1.000
_cell.angle_alpha   90.00
_cell.angle_beta   90.00
_cell.angle_gamma   90.00
#
_symmetry.space_group_name_H-M   'P 1'
#
loop_
_entity.id
_entity.type
_entity.pdbx_description
1 polymer ?
#
loop_
_entity_poly.entity_id
_entity_poly.type
_entity_poly.pdbx_seq_one_letter_code
_entity_poly.pdbx_strand_id
1 'polypeptide(L)'
;MLEHYNRVVSYDETHLIHVGNIFENEREVTVVKLGNDAVAEALLEAGANPNLHDPACGLTVTHDAAREGFIDTLRVLVKHGADVNLVDKQGNLPLHLAAKEGHLEVVKLLVGLTTDPKKSNTHNNTAGQLAHDYKRTDTAAFIDQYLSSGEWPK
;
A
#
# COMPACT_ATOMS: atom_id res chain seq x y z
N MET A 1 -0.08 -4.91 -37.57
CA MET A 1 -0.93 -5.47 -36.51
C MET A 1 -0.08 -6.46 -35.75
N LEU A 2 0.38 -6.11 -34.55
CA LEU A 2 1.09 -7.02 -33.67
C LEU A 2 0.15 -7.38 -32.53
N GLU A 3 -0.30 -8.62 -32.55
CA GLU A 3 -1.00 -9.28 -31.46
C GLU A 3 0.02 -9.94 -30.50
N HIS A 4 -0.23 -9.78 -29.20
CA HIS A 4 0.14 -10.63 -28.05
C HIS A 4 1.60 -10.69 -27.48
N TYR A 5 1.62 -10.70 -26.13
CA TYR A 5 2.68 -10.96 -25.11
C TYR A 5 3.62 -9.77 -24.75
N ASN A 6 3.74 -9.25 -23.53
CA ASN A 6 3.56 -9.74 -22.13
C ASN A 6 2.88 -8.63 -21.27
N ARG A 7 1.66 -8.76 -20.75
CA ARG A 7 1.24 -9.41 -19.49
C ARG A 7 2.34 -9.53 -18.42
N VAL A 8 2.39 -8.59 -17.47
CA VAL A 8 2.69 -8.98 -16.08
C VAL A 8 1.39 -9.54 -15.52
N VAL A 9 1.38 -10.86 -15.39
CA VAL A 9 0.33 -11.65 -14.80
C VAL A 9 0.49 -11.49 -13.29
N SER A 10 -0.31 -10.67 -12.60
CA SER A 10 -0.44 -10.80 -11.15
C SER A 10 -1.57 -11.79 -10.84
N TYR A 11 -1.37 -13.04 -11.19
CA TYR A 11 -2.16 -14.13 -10.63
C TYR A 11 -1.22 -15.33 -10.54
N ASP A 12 -0.85 -15.62 -9.28
CA ASP A 12 -0.16 -16.81 -8.76
C ASP A 12 1.31 -16.62 -8.31
N GLU A 13 1.52 -16.82 -7.00
CA GLU A 13 2.75 -17.15 -6.25
C GLU A 13 3.87 -16.15 -5.87
N THR A 14 3.95 -14.90 -6.32
CA THR A 14 4.99 -14.00 -5.75
C THR A 14 4.52 -12.56 -5.50
N HIS A 15 4.57 -12.16 -4.22
CA HIS A 15 4.35 -10.81 -3.72
C HIS A 15 5.37 -9.85 -4.35
N LEU A 16 5.00 -9.25 -5.46
CA LEU A 16 5.85 -8.47 -6.35
C LEU A 16 5.25 -7.07 -6.48
N ILE A 17 6.02 -6.01 -6.22
CA ILE A 17 5.62 -4.60 -6.39
C ILE A 17 6.30 -3.95 -7.59
N HIS A 18 5.62 -2.98 -8.18
CA HIS A 18 6.04 -2.28 -9.40
C HIS A 18 6.68 -0.92 -9.08
N VAL A 19 8.00 -0.79 -9.21
CA VAL A 19 8.71 0.50 -9.16
C VAL A 19 9.43 0.73 -10.49
N GLY A 20 9.27 1.90 -11.10
CA GLY A 20 9.74 2.16 -12.46
C GLY A 20 10.87 3.17 -12.49
N ASN A 21 11.78 3.01 -13.44
CA ASN A 21 12.87 3.95 -13.70
C ASN A 21 12.46 4.99 -14.75
N ILE A 22 13.03 6.19 -14.64
CA ILE A 22 12.90 7.26 -15.62
C ILE A 22 14.03 7.11 -16.65
N PHE A 23 13.99 6.06 -17.48
CA PHE A 23 14.84 6.03 -18.67
C PHE A 23 13.96 6.08 -19.92
N GLU A 24 14.30 7.05 -20.77
CA GLU A 24 13.59 7.38 -21.99
C GLU A 24 13.62 6.18 -22.94
N ASN A 25 12.43 5.65 -23.21
CA ASN A 25 12.09 4.55 -24.13
C ASN A 25 11.97 3.17 -23.44
N GLU A 26 10.71 2.73 -23.42
CA GLU A 26 10.18 1.46 -22.88
C GLU A 26 10.00 1.45 -21.35
N ARG A 27 8.72 1.29 -20.94
CA ARG A 27 8.28 1.24 -19.54
C ARG A 27 8.82 -0.03 -18.87
N GLU A 28 10.09 -0.05 -18.48
CA GLU A 28 10.63 -1.09 -17.59
C GLU A 28 10.08 -0.86 -16.18
N VAL A 29 9.00 -1.56 -15.88
CA VAL A 29 8.52 -1.70 -14.52
C VAL A 29 9.45 -2.70 -13.83
N THR A 30 10.32 -2.22 -12.94
CA THR A 30 11.14 -3.10 -12.12
C THR A 30 10.29 -3.67 -11.00
N VAL A 31 10.41 -4.98 -10.82
CA VAL A 31 9.59 -5.71 -9.87
C VAL A 31 10.37 -5.94 -8.58
N VAL A 32 9.96 -5.36 -7.46
CA VAL A 32 10.54 -5.66 -6.14
C VAL A 32 9.79 -6.81 -5.50
N LYS A 33 10.52 -7.78 -4.93
CA LYS A 33 9.90 -8.80 -4.10
C LYS A 33 9.57 -8.20 -2.73
N LEU A 34 8.29 -8.17 -2.40
CA LEU A 34 7.83 -7.71 -1.10
C LEU A 34 8.36 -8.60 0.03
N GLY A 35 8.63 -7.98 1.18
CA GLY A 35 9.34 -8.64 2.30
C GLY A 35 10.86 -8.71 2.12
N ASN A 36 11.39 -8.13 1.03
CA ASN A 36 12.83 -7.88 0.87
C ASN A 36 13.08 -6.37 0.82
N ASP A 37 13.20 -5.80 2.01
CA ASP A 37 13.52 -4.40 2.30
C ASP A 37 14.84 -3.96 1.67
N ALA A 38 15.86 -4.83 1.61
CA ALA A 38 17.14 -4.50 0.99
C ALA A 38 17.02 -4.27 -0.53
N VAL A 39 16.23 -5.09 -1.23
CA VAL A 39 15.98 -4.88 -2.68
C VAL A 39 15.13 -3.64 -2.90
N ALA A 40 14.14 -3.38 -2.03
CA ALA A 40 13.35 -2.16 -2.09
C ALA A 40 14.23 -0.91 -1.92
N GLU A 41 15.10 -0.89 -0.92
CA GLU A 41 16.01 0.22 -0.64
C GLU A 41 16.96 0.47 -1.81
N ALA A 42 17.63 -0.57 -2.32
CA ALA A 42 18.56 -0.44 -3.44
C ALA A 42 17.90 0.14 -4.71
N LEU A 43 16.65 -0.24 -5.00
CA LEU A 43 15.93 0.29 -6.16
C LEU A 43 15.50 1.75 -5.97
N LEU A 44 15.08 2.12 -4.76
CA LEU A 44 14.72 3.52 -4.45
C LEU A 44 15.97 4.42 -4.43
N GLU A 45 17.12 3.91 -3.97
CA GLU A 45 18.41 4.59 -4.07
C GLU A 45 18.86 4.76 -5.53
N ALA A 46 18.52 3.81 -6.41
CA ALA A 46 18.75 3.90 -7.84
C ALA A 46 17.81 4.87 -8.58
N GLY A 47 16.88 5.51 -7.87
CA GLY A 47 15.96 6.51 -8.42
C GLY A 47 14.61 5.96 -8.91
N ALA A 48 14.25 4.74 -8.51
CA ALA A 48 12.94 4.19 -8.81
C ALA A 48 11.83 5.03 -8.15
N ASN A 49 10.73 5.26 -8.87
CA ASN A 49 9.60 6.04 -8.35
C ASN A 49 8.64 5.15 -7.52
N PRO A 50 8.49 5.38 -6.20
CA PRO A 50 7.59 4.58 -5.35
C PRO A 50 6.10 4.90 -5.53
N ASN A 51 5.76 5.98 -6.25
CA ASN A 51 4.38 6.47 -6.39
C ASN A 51 3.72 6.01 -7.70
N LEU A 52 4.36 5.09 -8.42
CA LEU A 52 3.74 4.44 -9.54
C LEU A 52 2.58 3.55 -9.08
N HIS A 53 1.58 3.46 -9.94
CA HIS A 53 0.42 2.63 -9.72
C HIS A 53 0.19 1.68 -10.90
N ASP A 54 -0.35 0.52 -10.59
CA ASP A 54 -0.82 -0.43 -11.59
C ASP A 54 -1.96 0.21 -12.42
N PRO A 55 -1.89 0.20 -13.77
CA PRO A 55 -2.93 0.80 -14.60
C PRO A 55 -4.28 0.06 -14.56
N ALA A 56 -4.30 -1.23 -14.22
CA ALA A 56 -5.49 -2.06 -14.18
C ALA A 56 -6.28 -1.89 -12.89
N CYS A 57 -5.63 -1.81 -11.72
CA CYS A 57 -6.30 -1.69 -10.42
C CYS A 57 -6.02 -0.37 -9.67
N GLY A 58 -5.02 0.41 -10.06
CA GLY A 58 -4.63 1.64 -9.39
C GLY A 58 -3.81 1.44 -8.11
N LEU A 59 -3.40 0.20 -7.80
CA LEU A 59 -2.60 -0.09 -6.62
C LEU A 59 -1.18 0.44 -6.79
N THR A 60 -0.67 1.09 -5.74
CA THR A 60 0.74 1.46 -5.62
C THR A 60 1.48 0.43 -4.77
N VAL A 61 2.81 0.53 -4.72
CA VAL A 61 3.64 -0.33 -3.87
C VAL A 61 3.32 -0.21 -2.38
N THR A 62 2.81 0.95 -1.94
CA THR A 62 2.34 1.14 -0.56
C THR A 62 1.04 0.39 -0.29
N HIS A 63 0.16 0.24 -1.29
CA HIS A 63 -1.05 -0.58 -1.17
C HIS A 63 -0.70 -2.05 -0.98
N ASP A 64 0.20 -2.59 -1.81
CA ASP A 64 0.58 -4.00 -1.70
C ASP A 64 1.35 -4.26 -0.40
N ALA A 65 2.33 -3.42 -0.04
CA ALA A 65 3.04 -3.56 1.25
C ALA A 65 2.07 -3.50 2.44
N ALA A 66 1.03 -2.66 2.36
CA ALA A 66 0.02 -2.55 3.40
C ALA A 66 -0.92 -3.76 3.47
N ARG A 67 -1.35 -4.28 2.30
CA ARG A 67 -2.19 -5.47 2.19
C ARG A 67 -1.49 -6.72 2.71
N GLU A 68 -0.19 -6.85 2.47
CA GLU A 68 0.58 -8.03 2.88
C GLU A 68 1.25 -7.89 4.26
N GLY A 69 1.17 -6.72 4.89
CA GLY A 69 1.69 -6.51 6.25
C GLY A 69 3.20 -6.26 6.34
N PHE A 70 3.87 -5.90 5.25
CA PHE A 70 5.32 -5.69 5.21
C PHE A 70 5.73 -4.33 5.78
N ILE A 71 5.73 -4.23 7.11
CA ILE A 71 6.02 -2.98 7.81
C ILE A 71 7.41 -2.41 7.49
N ASP A 72 8.44 -3.25 7.39
CA ASP A 72 9.81 -2.77 7.11
C ASP A 72 9.94 -2.24 5.69
N THR A 73 9.37 -2.96 4.71
CA THR A 73 9.25 -2.48 3.33
C THR A 73 8.48 -1.17 3.27
N LEU A 74 7.36 -1.05 3.99
CA LEU A 74 6.57 0.18 4.03
C LEU A 74 7.34 1.35 4.66
N ARG A 75 8.16 1.10 5.69
CA ARG A 75 9.06 2.12 6.27
C ARG A 75 10.11 2.59 5.27
N VAL A 76 10.73 1.68 4.53
CA VAL A 76 11.69 2.01 3.47
C VAL A 76 11.00 2.84 2.37
N LEU A 77 9.82 2.41 1.91
CA LEU A 77 9.05 3.16 0.91
C LEU A 77 8.75 4.59 1.36
N VAL A 78 8.24 4.76 2.58
CA VAL A 78 7.93 6.09 3.14
C VAL A 78 9.19 6.95 3.32
N LYS A 79 10.30 6.37 3.80
CA LYS A 79 11.60 7.05 3.90
C LYS A 79 12.05 7.63 2.55
N HIS A 80 11.71 6.97 1.45
CA HIS A 80 12.03 7.39 0.08
C HIS A 80 10.88 8.15 -0.62
N GLY A 81 9.92 8.70 0.13
CA GLY A 81 8.91 9.61 -0.42
C GLY A 81 7.71 8.93 -1.05
N ALA A 82 7.42 7.68 -0.68
CA ALA A 82 6.16 7.05 -1.05
C ALA A 82 4.97 7.75 -0.38
N ASP A 83 3.96 8.10 -1.19
CA ASP A 83 2.74 8.74 -0.75
C ASP A 83 1.72 7.67 -0.34
N VAL A 84 1.35 7.71 0.94
CA VAL A 84 0.35 6.81 1.54
C VAL A 84 -1.08 7.33 1.40
N ASN A 85 -1.27 8.49 0.76
CA ASN A 85 -2.58 9.09 0.51
C ASN A 85 -3.12 8.83 -0.90
N LEU A 86 -2.31 8.18 -1.75
CA LEU A 86 -2.75 7.69 -3.04
C LEU A 86 -3.85 6.64 -2.86
N VAL A 87 -4.81 6.65 -3.77
CA VAL A 87 -5.96 5.74 -3.73
C VAL A 87 -5.98 4.83 -4.94
N ASP A 88 -6.39 3.58 -4.74
CA ASP A 88 -6.67 2.65 -5.82
C ASP A 88 -7.97 2.99 -6.56
N LYS A 89 -8.34 2.19 -7.58
CA LYS A 89 -9.58 2.40 -8.35
C LYS A 89 -10.87 2.22 -7.54
N GLN A 90 -10.80 1.61 -6.35
CA GLN A 90 -11.90 1.48 -5.41
C GLN A 90 -11.86 2.58 -4.34
N GLY A 91 -10.98 3.58 -4.49
CA GLY A 91 -10.82 4.66 -3.52
C GLY A 91 -10.18 4.21 -2.21
N ASN A 92 -9.62 2.99 -2.14
CA ASN A 92 -8.92 2.53 -0.96
C ASN A 92 -7.59 3.26 -0.86
N LEU A 93 -7.28 3.74 0.33
CA LEU A 93 -5.91 4.03 0.76
C LEU A 93 -5.18 2.72 1.10
N PRO A 94 -3.84 2.70 1.17
CA PRO A 94 -3.09 1.64 1.81
C PRO A 94 -3.64 1.26 3.19
N LEU A 95 -4.09 2.25 3.97
CA LEU A 95 -4.70 2.05 5.29
C LEU A 95 -5.96 1.16 5.26
N HIS A 96 -6.78 1.27 4.21
CA HIS A 96 -7.98 0.44 4.07
C HIS A 96 -7.62 -1.03 3.89
N LEU A 97 -6.58 -1.31 3.09
CA LEU A 97 -6.12 -2.68 2.82
C LEU A 97 -5.47 -3.29 4.07
N ALA A 98 -4.62 -2.55 4.77
CA ALA A 98 -4.03 -3.01 6.03
C ALA A 98 -5.09 -3.32 7.09
N ALA A 99 -6.13 -2.48 7.20
CA ALA A 99 -7.20 -2.68 8.15
C ALA A 99 -8.10 -3.87 7.81
N LYS A 100 -8.40 -4.06 6.52
CA LYS A 100 -9.14 -5.24 6.02
C LYS A 100 -8.39 -6.54 6.30
N GLU A 101 -7.08 -6.56 6.09
CA GLU A 101 -6.26 -7.76 6.32
C GLU A 101 -5.85 -7.95 7.80
N GLY A 102 -5.99 -6.90 8.62
CA GLY A 102 -5.76 -6.96 10.06
C GLY A 102 -4.31 -6.80 10.47
N HIS A 103 -3.50 -6.13 9.64
CA HIS A 103 -2.09 -5.86 9.92
C HIS A 103 -1.95 -4.68 10.88
N LEU A 104 -2.18 -4.94 12.17
CA LEU A 104 -2.24 -3.91 13.22
C LEU A 104 -1.02 -2.98 13.23
N GLU A 105 0.20 -3.51 13.12
CA GLU A 105 1.42 -2.67 13.15
C GLU A 105 1.55 -1.77 11.92
N VAL A 106 1.10 -2.26 10.75
CA VAL A 106 1.01 -1.44 9.53
C VAL A 106 -0.08 -0.37 9.68
N VAL A 107 -1.23 -0.72 10.26
CA VAL A 107 -2.29 0.26 10.55
C VAL A 107 -1.79 1.36 11.48
N LYS A 108 -1.11 1.00 12.58
CA LYS A 108 -0.49 1.97 13.48
C LYS A 108 0.45 2.93 12.75
N LEU A 109 1.29 2.41 11.86
CA LEU A 109 2.20 3.23 11.05
C LEU A 109 1.41 4.16 10.11
N LEU A 110 0.46 3.63 9.35
CA LEU A 110 -0.26 4.37 8.32
C LEU A 110 -1.22 5.42 8.87
N VAL A 111 -1.87 5.16 10.01
CA VAL A 111 -2.77 6.13 10.66
C VAL A 111 -2.04 7.44 11.00
N GLY A 112 -0.76 7.38 11.37
CA GLY A 112 0.05 8.57 11.66
C GLY A 112 0.59 9.30 10.43
N LEU A 113 0.63 8.63 9.28
CA LEU A 113 1.17 9.18 8.03
C LEU A 113 0.07 9.68 7.08
N THR A 114 -1.16 9.17 7.23
CA THR A 114 -2.31 9.52 6.40
C THR A 114 -2.88 10.87 6.83
N THR A 115 -3.21 11.74 5.88
CA THR A 115 -3.78 13.07 6.17
C THR A 115 -5.21 13.00 6.71
N ASP A 116 -5.98 12.03 6.23
CA ASP A 116 -7.36 11.77 6.67
C ASP A 116 -7.59 10.26 6.87
N PRO A 117 -7.33 9.71 8.08
CA PRO A 117 -7.58 8.31 8.39
C PRO A 117 -9.06 7.93 8.46
N LYS A 118 -9.98 8.92 8.43
CA LYS A 118 -11.44 8.70 8.38
C LYS A 118 -12.00 8.71 6.96
N LYS A 119 -11.17 8.95 5.95
CA LYS A 119 -11.57 8.92 4.55
C LYS A 119 -12.20 7.56 4.22
N SER A 120 -13.38 7.59 3.61
CA SER A 120 -14.06 6.40 3.10
C SER A 120 -13.64 6.12 1.65
N ASN A 121 -13.66 4.84 1.29
CA ASN A 121 -13.48 4.38 -0.09
C ASN A 121 -14.77 4.57 -0.92
N THR A 122 -14.77 4.13 -2.19
CA THR A 122 -15.94 4.30 -3.08
C THR A 122 -17.19 3.51 -2.64
N HIS A 123 -17.02 2.57 -1.72
CA HIS A 123 -18.12 1.80 -1.12
C HIS A 123 -18.64 2.42 0.18
N ASN A 124 -18.20 3.66 0.50
CA ASN A 124 -18.48 4.36 1.75
C ASN A 124 -17.96 3.65 3.01
N ASN A 125 -16.97 2.78 2.86
CA ASN A 125 -16.34 2.10 4.00
C ASN A 125 -15.06 2.83 4.38
N THR A 126 -14.92 3.15 5.66
CA THR A 126 -13.67 3.58 6.29
C THR A 126 -12.79 2.36 6.60
N ALA A 127 -11.51 2.57 6.85
CA ALA A 127 -10.59 1.51 7.27
C ALA A 127 -11.08 0.78 8.54
N GLY A 128 -11.63 1.51 9.52
CA GLY A 128 -12.19 0.92 10.74
C GLY A 128 -13.41 0.03 10.47
N GLN A 129 -14.31 0.46 9.59
CA GLN A 129 -15.47 -0.34 9.17
C GLN A 129 -15.04 -1.63 8.46
N LEU A 130 -14.04 -1.55 7.57
CA LEU A 130 -13.48 -2.75 6.95
C LEU A 130 -12.87 -3.71 7.98
N ALA A 131 -12.17 -3.21 9.00
CA ALA A 131 -11.64 -4.05 10.07
C ALA A 131 -12.77 -4.78 10.82
N HIS A 132 -13.90 -4.11 11.09
CA HIS A 132 -15.08 -4.75 11.69
C HIS A 132 -15.71 -5.81 10.78
N ASP A 133 -15.96 -5.47 9.51
CA ASP A 133 -16.59 -6.36 8.53
C ASP A 133 -15.79 -7.65 8.33
N TYR A 134 -14.46 -7.55 8.36
CA TYR A 134 -13.53 -8.67 8.21
C TYR A 134 -13.10 -9.29 9.55
N LYS A 135 -13.75 -8.91 10.66
CA LYS A 135 -13.51 -9.46 12.01
C LYS A 135 -12.07 -9.30 12.50
N ARG A 136 -11.39 -8.23 12.11
CA ARG A 136 -10.05 -7.84 12.57
C ARG A 136 -10.16 -7.07 13.88
N THR A 137 -10.58 -7.76 14.95
CA THR A 137 -11.00 -7.15 16.23
C THR A 137 -9.98 -6.17 16.81
N ASP A 138 -8.70 -6.56 16.85
CA ASP A 138 -7.65 -5.73 17.47
C ASP A 138 -7.37 -4.46 16.64
N THR A 139 -7.44 -4.61 15.32
CA THR A 139 -7.26 -3.51 14.38
C THR A 139 -8.45 -2.55 14.41
N ALA A 140 -9.66 -3.09 14.45
CA ALA A 140 -10.89 -2.31 14.58
C ALA A 140 -10.93 -1.53 15.90
N ALA A 141 -10.63 -2.21 17.02
CA ALA A 141 -10.57 -1.59 18.34
C ALA A 141 -9.52 -0.47 18.40
N PHE A 142 -8.34 -0.68 17.81
CA PHE A 142 -7.31 0.34 17.74
C PHE A 142 -7.77 1.57 16.95
N ILE A 143 -8.35 1.37 15.76
CA ILE A 143 -8.85 2.48 14.93
C ILE A 143 -9.97 3.21 15.68
N ASP A 144 -10.95 2.51 16.23
CA ASP A 144 -12.07 3.12 16.96
C ASP A 144 -11.60 3.92 18.17
N GLN A 145 -10.66 3.37 18.95
CA GLN A 145 -10.05 4.07 20.07
C GLN A 145 -9.35 5.35 19.62
N TYR A 146 -8.60 5.29 18.52
CA TYR A 146 -7.93 6.45 17.95
C TYR A 146 -8.93 7.52 17.49
N LEU A 147 -9.98 7.12 16.75
CA LEU A 147 -10.99 8.05 16.23
C LEU A 147 -11.86 8.69 17.33
N SER A 148 -11.98 8.02 18.48
CA SER A 148 -12.76 8.47 19.65
C SER A 148 -11.97 9.36 20.60
N SER A 149 -10.70 9.03 20.83
CA SER A 149 -9.82 9.79 21.75
C SER A 149 -9.22 11.03 21.11
N GLY A 150 -8.99 11.02 19.80
CA GLY A 150 -8.26 12.09 19.12
C GLY A 150 -6.80 12.22 19.56
N GLU A 151 -6.31 11.29 20.39
CA GLU A 151 -4.98 11.31 20.98
C GLU A 151 -4.16 10.11 20.47
N TRP A 152 -2.92 10.39 20.08
CA TRP A 152 -1.95 9.39 19.67
C TRP A 152 -1.45 8.60 20.90
N PRO A 153 -1.43 7.25 20.89
CA PRO A 153 -0.71 6.50 21.91
C PRO A 153 0.79 6.75 21.75
N LYS A 154 1.36 7.53 22.67
CA LYS A 154 2.80 7.82 22.76
C LYS A 154 3.64 6.58 22.96
#